data_AF-A0AA88XYE8-F1
#
_entry.id   AF-A0AA88XYE8-F1
#
_cell.length_a   1.000
_cell.length_b   1.000
_cell.length_c   1.000
_cell.angle_alpha   90.00
_cell.angle_beta   90.00
_cell.angle_gamma   90.00
#
_symmetry.space_group_name_H-M   'P 1'
#
loop_
_entity.id
_entity.type
_entity.pdbx_description
1 polymer ?
#
loop_
_entity_poly.entity_id
_entity_poly.type
_entity_poly.pdbx_seq_one_letter_code
_entity_poly.pdbx_strand_id
1 'polypeptide(L)'
;MNHIIKLRQNWTTQKLPQLRDKLHRLVKLQYRDVRAALHGQGNYELAPWTRKFLVNQMCWEAKSEEEKKKLLTRLLKFKHVNAKTIVSADGNLTIPKTPRTAKKPGQRKRVRSAKTTTLNFR
;
A
#
# COMPACT_ATOMS: atom_id res chain seq x y z
N MET A 1 16.33 0.92 -7.69
CA MET A 1 16.12 -0.45 -8.24
C MET A 1 16.27 -1.43 -7.09
N ASN A 2 15.25 -2.24 -6.79
CA ASN A 2 15.12 -2.99 -5.54
C ASN A 2 16.15 -4.14 -5.44
N HIS A 3 16.85 -4.29 -4.30
CA HIS A 3 17.96 -5.24 -4.14
C HIS A 3 17.51 -6.71 -4.25
N ILE A 4 16.25 -6.99 -3.91
CA ILE A 4 15.60 -8.30 -3.98
C ILE A 4 15.60 -8.85 -5.40
N ILE A 5 15.38 -7.98 -6.40
CA ILE A 5 15.34 -8.40 -7.81
C ILE A 5 16.75 -8.73 -8.30
N LYS A 6 17.78 -8.04 -7.79
CA LYS A 6 19.19 -8.34 -8.10
C LYS A 6 19.62 -9.72 -7.59
N LEU A 7 19.23 -10.07 -6.36
CA LEU A 7 19.58 -11.36 -5.74
C LEU A 7 18.84 -12.53 -6.38
N ARG A 8 17.54 -12.42 -6.64
CA ARG A 8 16.74 -13.54 -7.20
C ARG A 8 17.12 -13.95 -8.61
N GLN A 9 17.79 -13.06 -9.36
CA GLN A 9 17.93 -13.23 -10.81
C GLN A 9 19.38 -13.48 -11.25
N ASN A 10 20.32 -13.70 -10.31
CA ASN A 10 21.76 -13.85 -10.57
C ASN A 10 22.22 -12.80 -11.59
N TRP A 11 22.04 -11.53 -11.22
CA TRP A 11 22.07 -10.40 -12.14
C TRP A 11 23.45 -10.21 -12.78
N THR A 12 23.70 -10.88 -13.90
CA THR A 12 24.82 -10.61 -14.80
C THR A 12 24.52 -9.36 -15.63
N THR A 13 25.56 -8.70 -16.16
CA THR A 13 25.43 -7.57 -17.09
C THR A 13 24.75 -8.03 -18.38
N GLN A 14 23.42 -7.98 -18.40
CA GLN A 14 22.61 -8.28 -19.58
C GLN A 14 22.42 -7.02 -20.43
N LYS A 15 22.25 -7.21 -21.75
CA LYS A 15 21.92 -6.11 -22.66
C LYS A 15 20.61 -5.45 -22.21
N LEU A 16 20.59 -4.12 -22.17
CA LEU A 16 19.47 -3.31 -21.67
C LEU A 16 18.07 -3.73 -22.24
N PRO A 17 17.93 -4.09 -23.53
CA PRO A 17 16.65 -4.56 -24.08
C PRO A 17 16.17 -5.88 -23.47
N GLN A 18 17.07 -6.84 -23.30
CA GLN A 18 16.74 -8.15 -22.71
C GLN A 18 16.31 -8.00 -21.25
N LEU A 19 16.95 -7.09 -20.52
CA LEU A 19 16.56 -6.76 -19.15
C LEU A 19 15.16 -6.15 -19.10
N ARG A 20 14.85 -5.19 -20.00
CA ARG A 20 13.52 -4.58 -20.11
C ARG A 20 12.45 -5.65 -20.35
N ASP A 21 12.68 -6.57 -21.27
CA ASP A 21 11.71 -7.61 -21.60
C ASP A 21 11.50 -8.59 -20.44
N LYS A 22 12.58 -8.96 -19.73
CA LYS A 22 12.49 -9.82 -18.54
C LYS A 22 11.72 -9.14 -17.41
N LEU A 23 11.99 -7.86 -17.13
CA LEU A 23 11.26 -7.09 -16.13
C LEU A 23 9.78 -6.97 -16.52
N HIS A 24 9.50 -6.69 -17.79
CA HIS A 24 8.13 -6.59 -18.28
C HIS A 24 7.37 -7.93 -18.17
N ARG A 25 8.02 -9.06 -18.45
CA ARG A 25 7.45 -10.40 -18.26
C ARG A 25 7.15 -10.69 -16.79
N LEU A 26 8.10 -10.39 -15.90
CA LEU A 26 7.92 -10.58 -14.45
C LEU A 26 6.75 -9.75 -13.92
N VAL A 27 6.68 -8.47 -14.29
CA VAL A 27 5.59 -7.59 -13.89
C VAL A 27 4.26 -8.13 -14.42
N LYS A 28 4.17 -8.52 -15.70
CA LYS A 28 2.95 -9.12 -16.26
C LYS A 28 2.48 -10.35 -15.48
N LEU A 29 3.40 -11.23 -15.09
CA LEU A 29 3.09 -12.43 -14.32
C LEU A 29 2.53 -12.07 -12.94
N GLN A 30 3.16 -11.12 -12.23
CA GLN A 30 2.66 -10.61 -10.95
C GLN A 30 1.27 -9.98 -11.08
N TYR A 31 1.02 -9.20 -12.13
CA TYR A 31 -0.31 -8.61 -12.37
C TYR A 31 -1.37 -9.69 -12.63
N ARG A 32 -1.00 -10.79 -13.30
CA ARG A 32 -1.91 -11.93 -13.52
C ARG A 32 -2.25 -12.61 -12.20
N ASP A 33 -1.26 -12.83 -11.35
CA ASP A 33 -1.45 -13.47 -10.05
C ASP A 33 -2.32 -12.59 -9.11
N VAL A 34 -2.12 -11.27 -9.11
CA VAL A 34 -2.97 -10.32 -8.37
C VAL A 34 -4.41 -10.32 -8.90
N ARG A 35 -4.61 -10.45 -10.22
CA ARG A 35 -5.95 -10.60 -10.80
C ARG A 35 -6.62 -11.87 -10.33
N ALA A 36 -5.91 -13.00 -10.31
CA ALA A 36 -6.41 -14.28 -9.84
C ALA A 36 -6.85 -14.19 -8.36
N ALA A 37 -6.00 -13.60 -7.52
CA ALA A 37 -6.28 -13.41 -6.10
C ALA A 37 -7.54 -12.54 -5.83
N LEU A 38 -7.86 -11.59 -6.71
CA LEU A 38 -9.06 -10.74 -6.58
C LEU A 38 -10.38 -11.51 -6.63
N HIS A 39 -10.41 -12.64 -7.33
CA HIS A 39 -11.59 -13.52 -7.43
C HIS A 39 -11.41 -14.88 -6.75
N GLY A 40 -10.40 -14.99 -5.89
CA GLY A 40 -10.17 -16.19 -5.08
C GLY A 40 -9.62 -17.38 -5.85
N GLN A 41 -8.99 -17.16 -7.01
CA GLN A 41 -8.28 -18.21 -7.76
C GLN A 41 -6.77 -18.09 -7.64
N GLY A 42 -6.08 -19.23 -7.79
CA GLY A 42 -4.62 -19.32 -7.80
C GLY A 42 -4.00 -19.57 -6.43
N ASN A 43 -2.68 -19.38 -6.36
CA ASN A 43 -1.89 -19.74 -5.18
C ASN A 43 -1.75 -18.61 -4.14
N TYR A 44 -2.39 -17.47 -4.38
CA TYR A 44 -2.24 -16.27 -3.55
C TYR A 44 -3.59 -15.80 -3.03
N GLU A 45 -3.63 -15.41 -1.77
CA GLU A 45 -4.81 -14.88 -1.11
C GLU A 45 -4.67 -13.38 -0.81
N LEU A 46 -5.80 -12.68 -0.78
CA LEU A 46 -5.84 -11.29 -0.33
C LEU A 46 -5.61 -11.22 1.18
N ALA A 47 -4.78 -10.26 1.59
CA ALA A 47 -4.59 -9.97 3.01
C ALA A 47 -5.92 -9.58 3.68
N PRO A 48 -6.08 -9.82 5.01
CA PRO A 48 -7.35 -9.61 5.71
C PRO A 48 -7.97 -8.22 5.52
N TRP A 49 -7.15 -7.16 5.53
CA TRP A 49 -7.60 -5.77 5.36
C TRP A 49 -8.02 -5.41 3.93
N THR A 50 -7.64 -6.22 2.94
CA THR A 50 -8.02 -6.07 1.53
C THR A 50 -9.15 -7.00 1.11
N ARG A 51 -9.65 -7.89 1.98
CA ARG A 51 -10.75 -8.84 1.67
C ARG A 51 -12.02 -8.16 1.17
N LYS A 52 -12.27 -6.90 1.55
CA LYS A 52 -13.38 -6.09 1.03
C LYS A 52 -13.36 -5.86 -0.49
N PHE A 53 -12.23 -6.07 -1.14
CA PHE A 53 -12.09 -5.98 -2.59
C PHE A 53 -12.25 -7.32 -3.30
N LEU A 54 -12.44 -8.41 -2.56
CA LEU A 54 -12.70 -9.72 -3.13
C LEU A 54 -14.02 -9.68 -3.91
N VAL A 55 -13.99 -10.19 -5.14
CA VAL A 55 -15.15 -10.27 -6.02
C VAL A 55 -15.44 -11.74 -6.28
N ASN A 56 -16.69 -12.16 -6.15
CA ASN A 56 -17.05 -13.54 -6.51
C ASN A 56 -16.75 -13.81 -8.00
N GLN A 57 -16.34 -15.02 -8.35
CA GLN A 57 -15.97 -15.41 -9.72
C GLN A 57 -17.06 -15.06 -10.74
N MET A 58 -18.31 -15.39 -10.43
CA MET A 58 -19.46 -15.08 -11.30
C MET A 58 -19.60 -13.57 -11.55
N CYS A 59 -19.40 -12.76 -10.51
CA CYS A 59 -19.42 -11.31 -10.63
C CYS A 59 -18.19 -10.76 -11.35
N TRP A 60 -17.07 -11.48 -11.35
CA TRP A 60 -15.86 -11.09 -12.07
C TRP A 60 -16.00 -11.31 -13.57
N GLU A 61 -16.59 -12.44 -13.98
CA GLU A 61 -16.85 -12.77 -15.38
C GLU A 61 -17.87 -11.84 -16.02
N ALA A 62 -18.90 -11.44 -15.27
CA ALA A 62 -19.93 -10.50 -15.74
C ALA A 62 -19.41 -9.06 -15.97
N LYS A 63 -18.24 -8.70 -15.42
CA LYS A 63 -17.68 -7.34 -15.53
C LYS A 63 -16.93 -7.14 -16.84
N SER A 64 -16.99 -5.92 -17.36
CA SER A 64 -16.19 -5.52 -18.51
C SER A 64 -14.69 -5.44 -18.15
N GLU A 65 -13.81 -5.53 -19.16
CA GLU A 65 -12.36 -5.41 -18.97
C GLU A 65 -11.95 -4.07 -18.34
N GLU A 66 -12.70 -2.99 -18.60
CA GLU A 66 -12.46 -1.69 -17.99
C GLU A 66 -12.78 -1.68 -16.50
N GLU A 67 -13.88 -2.33 -16.11
CA GLU A 67 -14.26 -2.46 -14.71
C GLU A 67 -13.29 -3.33 -13.93
N LYS A 68 -12.80 -4.43 -14.53
CA LYS A 68 -11.74 -5.26 -13.97
C LYS A 68 -10.47 -4.45 -13.72
N LYS A 69 -10.07 -3.58 -14.67
CA LYS A 69 -8.94 -2.65 -14.50
C LYS A 69 -9.20 -1.62 -13.38
N LYS A 70 -10.41 -1.08 -13.28
CA LYS A 70 -10.79 -0.14 -12.20
C LYS A 70 -10.70 -0.79 -10.82
N LEU A 71 -11.13 -2.04 -10.67
CA LEU A 71 -11.01 -2.80 -9.43
C LEU A 71 -9.56 -3.04 -9.04
N LEU A 72 -8.75 -3.47 -10.01
CA LEU A 72 -7.33 -3.72 -9.78
C LEU A 72 -6.58 -2.44 -9.41
N THR A 73 -6.83 -1.33 -10.09
CA THR A 73 -6.22 -0.04 -9.75
C THR A 73 -6.68 0.48 -8.39
N ARG A 74 -7.94 0.22 -7.99
CA ARG A 74 -8.44 0.53 -6.65
C ARG A 74 -7.72 -0.28 -5.58
N LEU A 75 -7.47 -1.57 -5.82
CA LEU A 75 -6.69 -2.42 -4.92
C LEU A 75 -5.25 -1.91 -4.79
N LEU A 76 -4.57 -1.63 -5.91
CA LEU A 76 -3.18 -1.17 -5.89
C LEU A 76 -2.99 0.21 -5.24
N LYS A 77 -4.00 1.08 -5.33
CA LYS A 77 -3.98 2.39 -4.66
C LYS A 77 -4.35 2.31 -3.18
N PHE A 78 -4.92 1.19 -2.72
CA PHE A 78 -5.34 1.05 -1.33
C PHE A 78 -4.11 0.98 -0.41
N LYS A 79 -4.00 1.96 0.48
CA LYS A 79 -2.99 1.98 1.53
C LYS A 79 -3.65 1.61 2.85
N HIS A 80 -3.20 0.51 3.45
CA HIS A 80 -3.58 0.20 4.82
C HIS A 80 -2.82 1.15 5.75
N VAL A 81 -3.55 2.04 6.42
CA VAL A 81 -2.97 2.93 7.45
C VAL A 81 -3.33 2.34 8.80
N ASN A 82 -2.35 1.79 9.50
CA ASN A 82 -2.50 1.47 10.91
C ASN A 82 -2.68 2.79 11.68
N ALA A 83 -3.88 3.01 12.23
CA ALA A 83 -4.21 4.27 12.88
C ALA A 83 -3.37 4.50 14.16
N LYS A 84 -2.98 3.43 14.85
CA LYS A 84 -2.34 3.46 16.16
C LYS A 84 -0.82 3.38 16.12
N THR A 85 -0.24 2.78 15.07
CA THR A 85 1.18 2.46 15.02
C THR A 85 1.76 2.80 13.65
N ILE A 86 3.00 3.29 13.64
CA ILE A 86 3.82 3.47 12.46
C ILE A 86 4.73 2.25 12.37
N VAL A 87 4.67 1.55 11.25
CA VAL A 87 5.50 0.37 10.99
C VAL A 87 6.56 0.75 9.96
N SER A 88 7.81 0.33 10.15
CA SER A 88 8.89 0.49 9.18
C SER A 88 8.55 -0.21 7.86
N ALA A 89 9.21 0.20 6.76
CA ALA A 89 8.98 -0.41 5.44
C ALA A 89 9.21 -1.95 5.43
N ASP A 90 10.14 -2.43 6.26
CA ASP A 90 10.47 -3.86 6.38
C ASP A 90 9.64 -4.60 7.45
N GLY A 91 8.66 -3.94 8.08
CA GLY A 91 7.77 -4.59 9.07
C GLY A 91 8.35 -4.83 10.46
N ASN A 92 9.69 -4.82 10.61
CA ASN A 92 10.37 -5.23 11.85
C ASN A 92 10.26 -4.23 13.02
N LEU A 93 10.03 -2.94 12.75
CA LEU A 93 9.93 -1.92 13.77
C LEU A 93 8.53 -1.32 13.78
N THR A 94 7.84 -1.44 14.91
CA THR A 94 6.50 -0.89 15.11
C THR A 94 6.55 0.10 16.27
N ILE A 95 6.29 1.37 15.99
CA ILE A 95 6.30 2.45 16.98
C ILE A 95 4.88 2.97 17.16
N PRO A 96 4.38 3.19 18.39
CA PRO A 96 3.10 3.86 18.60
C PRO A 96 3.13 5.26 17.98
N LYS A 97 2.05 5.62 17.29
CA LYS A 97 1.92 6.91 16.64
C LYS A 97 1.78 7.99 17.72
N THR A 98 2.84 8.73 17.97
CA THR A 98 2.82 9.82 18.95
C THR A 98 1.92 10.96 18.46
N PRO A 99 1.11 11.58 19.32
CA PRO A 99 0.37 12.77 18.95
C PRO A 99 1.36 13.85 18.49
N ARG A 100 1.00 14.57 17.42
CA ARG A 100 1.84 15.60 16.77
C ARG A 100 2.28 16.74 17.70
N THR A 101 1.69 16.82 18.89
CA THR A 101 1.95 17.81 19.94
C THR A 101 2.02 17.10 21.29
N ALA A 102 3.20 16.57 21.63
CA ALA A 102 3.49 16.16 22.99
C ALA A 102 3.68 17.40 23.87
N LYS A 103 3.16 17.38 25.10
CA LYS A 103 3.53 18.37 26.12
C LYS A 103 4.97 18.08 26.53
N LYS A 104 5.81 19.10 26.64
CA LYS A 104 7.15 18.91 27.22
C LYS A 104 7.01 18.50 28.70
N PRO A 105 7.95 17.72 29.25
CA PRO A 105 8.01 17.48 30.69
C PRO A 105 7.92 18.80 31.47
N GLY A 106 7.01 18.88 32.46
CA GLY A 106 6.74 20.10 33.24
C GLY A 106 5.69 21.07 32.65
N GLN A 107 5.24 20.87 31.41
CA GLN A 107 4.27 21.76 30.78
C GLN A 107 2.82 21.45 31.21
N ARG A 108 2.25 22.25 32.12
CA ARG A 108 0.85 22.07 32.59
C ARG A 108 -0.19 22.33 31.48
N LYS A 109 -0.05 23.44 30.73
CA LYS A 109 -1.01 23.88 29.69
C LYS A 109 -0.37 23.83 28.28
N ARG A 110 -1.15 23.49 27.25
CA ARG A 110 -0.67 23.50 25.85
C ARG A 110 -0.36 24.93 25.40
N VAL A 111 0.73 25.13 24.67
CA VAL A 111 1.00 26.42 24.01
C VAL A 111 -0.11 26.64 22.98
N ARG A 112 -0.86 27.73 23.12
CA ARG A 112 -1.84 28.16 22.10
C ARG A 112 -1.08 28.85 20.98
N SER A 113 -1.42 28.55 19.73
CA SER A 113 -0.93 29.34 18.58
C SER A 113 -1.46 30.76 18.73
N ALA A 114 -0.60 31.77 18.53
CA ALA A 114 -0.93 33.19 18.71
C ALA A 114 -2.14 33.67 17.86
N LYS A 115 -2.56 32.89 16.86
CA LYS A 115 -3.63 33.27 15.91
C LYS A 115 -5.06 32.90 16.33
N THR A 116 -5.30 32.39 17.55
CA THR A 116 -6.66 32.06 18.03
C THR A 116 -7.00 32.77 19.33
N THR A 117 -7.23 34.08 19.23
CA THR A 117 -8.00 34.86 20.19
C THR A 117 -9.22 35.41 19.46
N THR A 118 -10.36 34.73 19.59
CA THR A 118 -11.66 35.35 19.33
C THR A 118 -11.91 36.33 20.47
N LEU A 119 -11.84 37.62 20.18
CA LEU A 119 -12.26 38.69 21.09
C LEU A 119 -13.78 38.61 21.22
N ASN A 120 -14.27 38.17 22.37
CA ASN A 120 -15.69 38.29 22.70
C ASN A 120 -15.90 39.70 23.23
N PHE A 121 -16.50 40.56 22.42
CA PHE A 121 -17.04 41.84 22.88
C PHE A 121 -18.32 41.56 23.69
N ARG A 122 -18.38 42.06 24.92
CA ARG A 122 -19.60 42.21 25.71
C ARG A 122 -20.01 43.67 25.69
#